data_AF-A0A377KA30-F1
#
_entry.id   AF-A0A377KA30-F1
#
_cell.length_a   1.000
_cell.length_b   1.000
_cell.length_c   1.000
_cell.angle_alpha   90.00
_cell.angle_beta   90.00
_cell.angle_gamma   90.00
#
_symmetry.space_group_name_H-M   'P 1'
#
loop_
_entity.id
_entity.type
_entity.pdbx_description
1 polymer ?
#
loop_
_entity_poly.entity_id
_entity_poly.type
_entity_poly.pdbx_seq_one_letter_code
_entity_poly.pdbx_strand_id
1 'polypeptide(L)' 'MNPLQTEIGSMVYAVKPGDGSAREQAASCQRVIGGLANIAEEYATKRYRSNVINWGCYRCRWRKYRTLT' A
#
# COMPACT_ATOMS: atom_id res chain seq x y z
N MET A 1 -11.96 9.37 22.35
CA MET A 1 -11.67 9.06 20.94
C MET A 1 -12.76 9.72 20.11
N ASN A 2 -12.44 10.64 19.19
CA ASN A 2 -13.46 11.28 18.38
C ASN A 2 -13.80 10.36 17.18
N PRO A 3 -15.01 9.78 17.11
CA PRO A 3 -15.37 8.88 16.01
C PRO A 3 -15.33 9.56 14.64
N LEU A 4 -15.48 10.88 14.57
CA LEU A 4 -15.39 11.66 13.33
C LEU A 4 -13.96 11.72 12.76
N GLN A 5 -12.94 11.42 13.55
CA GLN A 5 -11.53 11.38 13.11
C GLN A 5 -11.07 9.97 12.74
N THR A 6 -11.94 8.97 12.85
CA THR A 6 -11.59 7.57 12.58
C THR A 6 -11.97 7.22 11.14
N GLU A 7 -10.97 7.08 10.27
CA GLU A 7 -11.18 6.62 8.89
C GLU A 7 -11.26 5.10 8.85
N ILE A 8 -12.32 4.57 8.21
CA ILE A 8 -12.50 3.14 7.95
C ILE A 8 -12.30 2.91 6.47
N GLY A 9 -11.49 1.91 6.12
CA GLY A 9 -11.27 1.55 4.73
C GLY A 9 -10.50 0.25 4.60
N SER A 10 -10.28 -0.14 3.35
CA SER A 10 -9.64 -1.40 3.01
C SER A 10 -8.12 -1.26 2.94
N MET A 11 -7.43 -2.36 3.21
CA MET A 11 -5.98 -2.46 3.14
C MET A 11 -5.57 -3.63 2.26
N VAL A 12 -4.49 -3.48 1.50
CA VAL A 12 -3.88 -4.57 0.74
C VAL A 12 -2.61 -5.04 1.42
N TYR A 13 -2.47 -6.35 1.57
CA TYR A 13 -1.28 -7.02 2.10
C TYR A 13 -0.66 -7.90 1.01
N ALA A 14 0.61 -7.66 0.66
CA ALA A 14 1.30 -8.44 -0.37
C ALA A 14 2.83 -8.43 -0.21
N VAL A 15 3.51 -9.53 -0.56
CA VAL A 15 4.98 -9.63 -0.42
C VAL A 15 5.70 -8.73 -1.42
N LYS A 16 5.29 -8.75 -2.69
CA LYS A 16 5.84 -7.94 -3.79
C LYS A 16 4.76 -7.35 -4.71
N PRO A 17 3.92 -6.40 -4.23
CA PRO A 17 2.93 -5.76 -5.08
C PRO A 17 3.60 -4.91 -6.17
N GLY A 18 2.95 -4.87 -7.33
CA GLY A 18 3.41 -4.12 -8.50
C GLY A 18 4.41 -4.87 -9.38
N ASP A 19 4.52 -6.19 -9.25
CA ASP A 19 5.23 -7.06 -10.20
C ASP A 19 4.40 -7.16 -11.49
N GLY A 20 4.81 -6.42 -12.52
CA GLY A 20 4.05 -6.22 -13.76
C GLY A 20 4.08 -4.78 -14.26
N SER A 21 3.17 -4.41 -15.16
CA SER A 21 3.08 -3.04 -15.67
C SER A 21 2.72 -2.07 -14.54
N ALA A 22 3.65 -1.21 -14.14
CA ALA A 22 3.48 -0.21 -13.09
C ALA A 22 2.51 0.92 -13.51
N ARG A 23 1.24 0.57 -13.72
CA ARG A 23 0.17 1.46 -14.17
C ARG A 23 -0.33 2.29 -13.00
N GLU A 24 -0.50 3.59 -13.22
CA GLU A 24 -1.10 4.52 -12.24
C GLU A 24 -2.51 4.10 -11.85
N GLN A 25 -3.23 3.49 -12.79
CA GLN A 25 -4.58 2.96 -12.58
C GLN A 25 -4.64 1.93 -11.45
N ALA A 26 -3.55 1.19 -11.17
CA ALA A 26 -3.51 0.21 -10.09
C ALA A 26 -3.50 0.86 -8.68
N ALA A 27 -3.13 2.13 -8.57
CA ALA A 27 -3.18 2.89 -7.31
C ALA A 27 -4.44 3.75 -7.21
N SER A 28 -4.87 4.36 -8.32
CA SER A 28 -6.09 5.18 -8.34
C SER A 28 -7.34 4.35 -8.05
N CYS A 29 -7.46 3.16 -8.64
CA CYS A 29 -8.63 2.29 -8.42
C CYS A 29 -8.72 1.83 -6.96
N GLN A 30 -7.59 1.60 -6.30
CA GLN A 30 -7.56 1.30 -4.87
C GLN A 30 -8.14 2.46 -4.07
N ARG A 31 -7.70 3.70 -4.34
CA ARG A 31 -8.20 4.87 -3.61
C ARG A 31 -9.69 5.13 -3.85
N VAL A 32 -10.17 4.93 -5.08
CA VAL A 32 -11.57 5.12 -5.49
C VAL A 32 -12.51 4.13 -4.78
N ILE A 33 -12.06 2.88 -4.60
CA ILE A 33 -12.85 1.82 -3.94
C ILE A 33 -12.74 1.92 -2.39
N GLY A 34 -12.02 2.92 -1.86
CA GLY A 34 -11.87 3.11 -0.41
C GLY A 34 -10.69 2.33 0.19
N GLY A 35 -9.65 2.07 -0.59
CA GLY A 35 -8.36 1.60 -0.13
C GLY A 35 -7.58 2.73 0.55
N LEU A 36 -7.13 2.49 1.79
CA LEU A 36 -6.41 3.46 2.61
C LEU A 36 -4.92 3.15 2.72
N ALA A 37 -4.55 1.87 2.81
CA ALA A 37 -3.17 1.50 3.09
C ALA A 37 -2.74 0.22 2.35
N ASN A 38 -1.49 0.24 1.89
CA ASN A 38 -0.81 -0.91 1.34
C ASN A 38 0.33 -1.30 2.29
N ILE A 39 0.26 -2.52 2.78
CA ILE A 39 1.30 -3.15 3.59
C ILE A 39 2.04 -4.10 2.65
N ALA A 40 3.37 -3.92 2.51
CA ALA A 40 4.19 -4.77 1.64
C ALA A 40 5.60 -5.05 2.19
N GLU A 41 6.17 -6.23 1.95
CA GLU A 41 7.57 -6.53 2.33
C GLU A 41 8.56 -5.76 1.44
N GLU A 42 8.28 -5.75 0.14
CA GLU A 42 9.04 -5.05 -0.88
C GLU A 42 8.10 -4.62 -2.01
N TYR A 43 8.38 -3.50 -2.68
CA TYR A 43 7.59 -3.09 -3.85
C TYR A 43 8.42 -3.36 -5.11
N ALA A 44 7.87 -4.05 -6.10
CA ALA A 44 8.62 -4.52 -7.25
C ALA A 44 9.20 -3.38 -8.11
N THR A 45 8.49 -2.25 -8.23
CA THR A 45 8.93 -1.09 -9.01
C THR A 45 8.89 0.21 -8.21
N LYS A 46 9.85 1.11 -8.50
CA LYS A 46 9.89 2.46 -7.90
C LYS A 46 8.67 3.31 -8.31
N ARG A 47 8.12 3.09 -9.51
CA ARG A 47 6.96 3.82 -10.03
C ARG A 47 5.67 3.47 -9.30
N TYR A 48 5.40 2.18 -9.09
CA TYR A 48 4.21 1.75 -8.34
C TYR A 48 4.25 2.29 -6.89
N ARG A 49 5.43 2.30 -6.25
CA ARG A 49 5.63 2.92 -4.94
C ARG A 49 5.23 4.41 -4.92
N SER A 50 5.67 5.19 -5.90
CA SER A 50 5.35 6.62 -5.98
C SER A 50 3.87 6.85 -6.26
N ASN A 51 3.23 6.01 -7.08
CA ASN A 51 1.81 6.12 -7.38
C ASN A 51 0.94 5.94 -6.13
N VAL A 52 1.22 4.93 -5.30
CA VAL A 52 0.47 4.67 -4.05
C VAL A 52 0.48 5.89 -3.13
N ILE A 53 1.63 6.55 -2.98
CA ILE A 53 1.76 7.75 -2.14
C ILE A 53 1.03 8.95 -2.78
N ASN A 54 1.17 9.12 -4.10
CA ASN A 54 0.55 10.24 -4.82
C ASN A 54 -0.99 10.23 -4.74
N TRP A 55 -1.58 9.04 -4.63
CA TRP A 55 -3.03 8.86 -4.46
C TRP A 55 -3.49 8.88 -2.99
N GLY A 56 -2.59 9.16 -2.05
CA GLY A 56 -2.92 9.27 -0.63
C GLY A 56 -3.09 7.94 0.08
N CYS A 57 -2.60 6.84 -0.49
CA CYS A 57 -2.57 5.55 0.19
C CYS A 57 -1.31 5.43 1.06
N TYR A 58 -1.49 5.00 2.30
CA TYR A 58 -0.37 4.77 3.21
C TYR A 58 0.47 3.59 2.75
N ARG A 59 1.78 3.81 2.62
CA ARG A 59 2.74 2.75 2.32
C ARG A 59 3.42 2.30 3.60
N CYS A 60 3.10 1.10 4.06
CA CYS A 60 3.79 0.46 5.17
C CYS A 60 4.68 -0.69 4.68
N ARG A 61 5.94 -0.68 5.10
CA ARG A 61 6.86 -1.78 4.87
C ARG A 61 7.02 -2.60 6.14
N TRP A 62 6.68 -3.88 6.12
CA TRP A 62 7.07 -4.76 7.21
C TRP A 62 8.41 -5.42 6.92
N ARG A 63 9.14 -5.77 7.98
CA ARG A 63 10.38 -6.54 7.89
C ARG A 63 10.09 -7.90 8.49
N LYS A 64 10.46 -8.99 7.81
CA LYS A 64 10.47 -10.31 8.44
C LYS A 64 11.32 -10.23 9.71
N TYR A 65 10.84 -10.82 10.81
CA TYR A 65 11.66 -11.02 11.98
C TYR A 65 12.88 -11.83 11.52
N ARG A 66 14.06 -11.20 11.61
CA ARG A 66 15.32 -11.85 11.30
C ARG A 66 15.48 -12.92 12.37
N THR A 67 15.28 -14.18 12.00
CA THR A 67 15.62 -15.31 12.85
C THR A 67 17.10 -15.13 13.22
N LEU A 68 17.37 -14.82 14.48
CA LEU A 68 18.72 -14.83 15.03
C LEU A 68 19.11 -16.30 15.15
N THR A 69 19.81 -16.80 14.14
CA THR A 69 20.58 -18.06 14.19
C THR A 69 22.04 -17.73 14.10
#